data_AF-A0A238W840-F1
#
_entry.id   AF-A0A238W840-F1
#
_cell.length_a   1.000
_cell.length_b   1.000
_cell.length_c   1.000
_cell.angle_alpha   90.00
_cell.angle_beta   90.00
_cell.angle_gamma   90.00
#
_symmetry.space_group_name_H-M   'P 1'
#
loop_
_entity.id
_entity.type
_entity.pdbx_description
1 polymer ?
#
loop_
_entity_poly.entity_id
_entity_poly.type
_entity_poly.pdbx_seq_one_letter_code
_entity_poly.pdbx_strand_id
1 'polypeptide(L)'
;MLIKENSLELKKVLSFLNQIGINVIEKELDETFLPGLSLGPNCIYIDYKKLLYPGDILHEAGHLAVTTSAERNIVGTSEMSASWPSDGEEMGAILWSFAAAKYLQLEPEFVFHPDGYKNGSDWLVSNFKNEVYIGLPFLEWVGLCLGKERALKENKAAFPSMLKWIRE
;
A
#
# COMPACT_ATOMS: atom_id res chain seq x y z
N MET A 1 0.27 -14.84 -21.60
CA MET A 1 1.44 -13.96 -21.68
C MET A 1 2.11 -13.94 -20.31
N LEU A 2 3.08 -14.85 -20.12
CA LEU A 2 3.77 -15.20 -18.86
C LEU A 2 4.95 -14.25 -18.57
N ILE A 3 4.72 -12.94 -18.49
CA ILE A 3 5.82 -11.95 -18.36
C ILE A 3 5.87 -11.29 -16.96
N LYS A 4 4.86 -11.46 -16.10
CA LYS A 4 4.76 -10.65 -14.87
C LYS A 4 5.65 -11.05 -13.71
N GLU A 5 6.02 -12.33 -13.56
CA GLU A 5 6.82 -12.80 -12.42
C GLU A 5 8.24 -12.21 -12.34
N ASN A 6 8.75 -11.60 -13.42
CA ASN A 6 10.16 -11.23 -13.51
C ASN A 6 10.46 -9.77 -13.82
N SER A 7 9.47 -8.88 -13.76
CA SER A 7 9.75 -7.45 -13.92
C SER A 7 10.64 -6.94 -12.78
N LEU A 8 11.50 -5.96 -13.10
CA LEU A 8 12.40 -5.37 -12.12
C LEU A 8 11.61 -4.68 -11.01
N GLU A 9 10.48 -4.08 -11.37
CA GLU A 9 9.54 -3.41 -10.48
C GLU A 9 8.93 -4.37 -9.47
N LEU A 10 8.46 -5.55 -9.92
CA LEU A 10 7.90 -6.56 -9.02
C LEU A 10 8.97 -7.05 -8.03
N LYS A 11 10.20 -7.29 -8.48
CA LYS A 11 11.32 -7.69 -7.60
C LYS A 11 11.61 -6.63 -6.53
N LYS A 12 11.58 -5.34 -6.91
CA LYS A 12 11.73 -4.24 -5.95
C LYS A 12 10.62 -4.25 -4.89
N VAL A 13 9.37 -4.42 -5.32
CA VAL A 13 8.21 -4.49 -4.42
C VAL A 13 8.33 -5.65 -3.45
N LEU A 14 8.55 -6.87 -3.94
CA LEU A 14 8.65 -8.07 -3.10
C LEU A 14 9.82 -7.98 -2.11
N SER A 15 10.98 -7.49 -2.56
CA SER A 15 12.14 -7.27 -1.68
C SER A 15 11.84 -6.25 -0.58
N PHE A 16 11.13 -5.18 -0.91
CA PHE A 16 10.76 -4.14 0.05
C PHE A 16 9.74 -4.64 1.06
N LEU A 17 8.70 -5.36 0.63
CA LEU A 17 7.71 -5.95 1.54
C LEU A 17 8.36 -6.91 2.54
N ASN A 18 9.27 -7.76 2.07
CA ASN A 18 10.05 -8.64 2.94
C ASN A 18 10.92 -7.85 3.93
N GLN A 19 11.52 -6.73 3.51
CA GLN A 19 12.34 -5.88 4.39
C GLN A 19 11.51 -5.25 5.52
N ILE A 20 10.27 -4.84 5.24
CA ILE A 20 9.41 -4.21 6.25
C ILE A 20 8.61 -5.22 7.10
N GLY A 21 8.64 -6.51 6.75
CA GLY A 21 7.98 -7.58 7.51
C GLY A 21 6.56 -7.92 7.03
N ILE A 22 6.19 -7.56 5.80
CA ILE A 22 4.95 -8.03 5.16
C ILE A 22 5.27 -9.28 4.35
N ASN A 23 4.69 -10.42 4.76
CA ASN A 23 4.89 -11.68 4.07
C ASN A 23 4.12 -11.72 2.76
N VAL A 24 4.74 -12.27 1.71
CA VAL A 24 4.09 -12.54 0.44
C VAL A 24 4.10 -14.05 0.22
N ILE A 25 2.93 -14.64 0.01
CA ILE A 25 2.74 -16.08 -0.10
C ILE A 25 2.09 -16.39 -1.45
N GLU A 26 2.73 -17.20 -2.27
CA GLU A 26 2.12 -17.69 -3.50
C GLU A 26 0.98 -18.65 -3.19
N LYS A 27 -0.19 -18.43 -3.79
CA LYS A 27 -1.39 -19.23 -3.57
C LYS A 27 -2.28 -19.17 -4.80
N GLU A 28 -2.88 -20.29 -5.18
CA GLU A 28 -3.96 -20.28 -6.17
C GLU A 28 -5.20 -19.63 -5.55
N LEU A 29 -5.73 -18.61 -6.20
CA LEU A 29 -6.86 -17.83 -5.71
C LEU A 29 -8.05 -17.99 -6.64
N ASP A 30 -9.28 -17.88 -6.11
CA ASP A 30 -10.49 -17.76 -6.93
C ASP A 30 -10.60 -16.33 -7.53
N GLU A 31 -11.78 -15.93 -7.98
CA GLU A 31 -12.00 -14.54 -8.36
C GLU A 31 -11.92 -13.62 -7.13
N THR A 32 -11.05 -12.63 -7.20
CA THR A 32 -10.75 -11.67 -6.14
C THR A 32 -11.09 -10.25 -6.59
N PHE A 33 -11.27 -9.33 -5.64
CA PHE A 33 -11.56 -7.92 -5.93
C PHE A 33 -10.46 -7.28 -6.78
N LEU A 34 -9.20 -7.40 -6.35
CA LEU A 34 -8.03 -7.12 -7.19
C LEU A 34 -7.51 -8.44 -7.78
N PRO A 35 -7.42 -8.58 -9.12
CA PRO A 35 -7.10 -9.86 -9.75
C PRO A 35 -5.79 -10.48 -9.26
N GLY A 36 -5.88 -11.68 -8.69
CA GLY A 36 -4.73 -12.45 -8.22
C GLY A 36 -4.14 -11.99 -6.89
N LEU A 37 -4.86 -11.17 -6.12
CA LEU A 37 -4.45 -10.69 -4.80
C LEU A 37 -5.51 -10.94 -3.75
N SER A 38 -5.08 -11.30 -2.54
CA SER A 38 -5.93 -11.43 -1.37
C SER A 38 -5.12 -11.18 -0.09
N LEU A 39 -5.73 -10.56 0.91
CA LEU A 39 -5.10 -10.34 2.21
C LEU A 39 -5.37 -11.50 3.17
N GLY A 40 -4.39 -11.74 4.04
CA GLY A 40 -4.49 -12.65 5.16
C GLY A 40 -3.75 -12.14 6.40
N PRO A 41 -3.72 -12.94 7.47
CA PRO A 41 -3.02 -12.62 8.71
C PRO A 41 -1.55 -12.27 8.48
N ASN A 42 -1.19 -10.98 8.57
CA ASN A 42 0.14 -10.43 8.28
C ASN A 42 0.75 -10.84 6.92
N CYS A 43 -0.08 -11.14 5.91
CA CYS A 43 0.42 -11.55 4.62
C CYS A 43 -0.46 -11.12 3.45
N ILE A 44 0.15 -11.08 2.27
CA ILE A 44 -0.51 -10.96 0.98
C ILE A 44 -0.39 -12.29 0.28
N TYR A 45 -1.52 -12.87 -0.11
CA TYR A 45 -1.55 -14.00 -1.03
C TYR A 45 -1.52 -13.50 -2.47
N ILE A 46 -0.67 -14.09 -3.29
CA ILE A 46 -0.55 -13.74 -4.71
C ILE A 46 -0.73 -14.98 -5.58
N ASP A 47 -1.64 -14.90 -6.54
CA ASP A 47 -1.72 -15.81 -7.68
C ASP A 47 -1.06 -15.13 -8.89
N TYR A 48 0.21 -15.46 -9.16
CA TYR A 48 0.95 -14.84 -10.26
C TYR A 48 0.38 -15.14 -11.65
N LYS A 49 -0.43 -16.22 -11.79
CA LYS A 49 -1.12 -16.53 -13.06
C LYS A 49 -2.28 -15.55 -13.30
N LYS A 50 -2.86 -15.01 -12.23
CA LYS A 50 -4.01 -14.09 -12.27
C LYS A 50 -3.65 -12.62 -12.02
N LEU A 51 -2.46 -12.34 -11.49
CA LEU A 51 -2.01 -10.99 -11.17
C LEU A 51 -2.08 -10.06 -12.38
N LEU A 52 -2.96 -9.05 -12.32
CA LEU A 52 -3.18 -8.13 -13.44
C LEU A 52 -2.31 -6.86 -13.34
N TYR A 53 -2.21 -6.23 -12.19
CA TYR A 53 -1.40 -5.02 -12.02
C TYR A 53 -0.45 -5.17 -10.83
N PRO A 54 0.88 -5.29 -11.04
CA PRO A 54 1.83 -5.46 -9.94
C PRO A 54 1.86 -4.30 -8.92
N GLY A 55 1.40 -3.11 -9.29
CA GLY A 55 1.28 -1.99 -8.36
C GLY A 55 0.22 -2.18 -7.27
N ASP A 56 -0.81 -2.98 -7.54
CA ASP A 56 -1.86 -3.30 -6.58
C ASP A 56 -1.30 -4.00 -5.33
N ILE A 57 -0.16 -4.68 -5.46
CA ILE A 57 0.55 -5.26 -4.31
C ILE A 57 0.91 -4.19 -3.27
N LEU A 58 1.31 -2.98 -3.70
CA LEU A 58 1.63 -1.90 -2.77
C LEU A 58 0.37 -1.30 -2.13
N HIS A 59 -0.77 -1.32 -2.82
CA HIS A 59 -2.05 -0.91 -2.25
C HIS A 59 -2.50 -1.88 -1.14
N GLU A 60 -2.52 -3.17 -1.45
CA GLU A 60 -2.82 -4.25 -0.50
C GLU A 60 -1.86 -4.25 0.71
N ALA A 61 -0.56 -4.05 0.46
CA ALA A 61 0.43 -3.85 1.52
C ALA A 61 0.14 -2.62 2.38
N GLY A 62 -0.38 -1.56 1.76
CA GLY A 62 -0.84 -0.34 2.44
C GLY A 62 -1.89 -0.64 3.49
N HIS A 63 -2.89 -1.50 3.20
CA HIS A 63 -3.89 -1.92 4.18
C HIS A 63 -3.27 -2.58 5.39
N LEU A 64 -2.36 -3.54 5.18
CA LEU A 64 -1.66 -4.20 6.28
C LEU A 64 -0.80 -3.20 7.08
N ALA A 65 -0.10 -2.29 6.39
CA ALA A 65 0.79 -1.31 7.00
C ALA A 65 0.08 -0.32 7.93
N VAL A 66 -1.13 0.11 7.57
CA VAL A 66 -1.90 1.12 8.33
C VAL A 66 -2.81 0.54 9.42
N THR A 67 -3.06 -0.76 9.36
CA THR A 67 -3.84 -1.52 10.36
C THR A 67 -3.01 -1.71 11.64
N THR A 68 -3.65 -1.77 12.81
CA THR A 68 -2.92 -2.06 14.07
C THR A 68 -2.33 -3.47 14.06
N SER A 69 -1.31 -3.76 14.87
CA SER A 69 -0.75 -5.11 14.94
C SER A 69 -1.76 -6.17 15.37
N ALA A 70 -2.64 -5.83 16.32
CA ALA A 70 -3.69 -6.74 16.77
C ALA A 70 -4.65 -7.11 15.64
N GLU A 71 -5.14 -6.12 14.89
CA GLU A 71 -6.08 -6.35 13.78
C GLU A 71 -5.40 -6.99 12.57
N ARG A 72 -4.13 -6.65 12.29
CA ARG A 72 -3.37 -7.24 11.19
C ARG A 72 -3.22 -8.77 11.31
N ASN A 73 -3.23 -9.30 12.53
CA ASN A 73 -3.23 -10.75 12.80
C ASN A 73 -4.52 -11.47 12.40
N ILE A 74 -5.61 -10.74 12.13
CA ILE A 74 -6.92 -11.31 11.80
C ILE A 74 -7.47 -10.82 10.45
N VAL A 75 -6.70 -10.01 9.72
CA VAL A 75 -7.05 -9.58 8.35
C VAL A 75 -7.35 -10.80 7.48
N GLY A 76 -8.42 -10.71 6.68
CA GLY A 76 -8.85 -11.78 5.78
C GLY A 76 -9.58 -12.94 6.48
N THR A 77 -9.81 -12.86 7.80
CA THR A 77 -10.59 -13.84 8.56
C THR A 77 -12.00 -13.32 8.87
N SER A 78 -12.89 -14.21 9.32
CA SER A 78 -14.24 -13.84 9.77
C SER A 78 -14.26 -13.02 11.07
N GLU A 79 -13.14 -12.94 11.79
CA GLU A 79 -13.00 -12.12 13.00
C GLU A 79 -12.77 -10.64 12.67
N MET A 80 -12.39 -10.33 11.42
CA MET A 80 -12.17 -8.96 10.99
C MET A 80 -13.48 -8.18 10.96
N SER A 81 -13.44 -6.92 11.39
CA SER A 81 -14.62 -6.05 11.32
C SER A 81 -15.11 -5.94 9.87
N ALA A 82 -16.43 -6.04 9.67
CA ALA A 82 -17.05 -5.79 8.37
C ALA A 82 -16.89 -4.33 7.90
N SER A 83 -16.51 -3.42 8.79
CA SER A 83 -16.22 -2.02 8.50
C SER A 83 -14.73 -1.76 8.21
N TRP A 84 -13.90 -2.80 8.15
CA TRP A 84 -12.50 -2.66 7.80
C TRP A 84 -12.28 -2.83 6.29
N PRO A 85 -11.36 -2.05 5.68
CA PRO A 85 -10.71 -0.88 6.26
C PRO A 85 -11.73 0.26 6.46
N SER A 86 -11.52 1.08 7.48
CA SER A 86 -12.25 2.35 7.61
C SER A 86 -11.87 3.31 6.47
N ASP A 87 -12.71 4.32 6.17
CA ASP A 87 -12.40 5.31 5.13
C ASP A 87 -11.05 6.03 5.38
N GLY A 88 -10.67 6.22 6.65
CA GLY A 88 -9.38 6.79 7.01
C GLY A 88 -8.21 5.85 6.70
N GLU A 89 -8.36 4.55 6.97
CA GLU A 89 -7.37 3.52 6.65
C GLU A 89 -7.24 3.32 5.14
N GLU A 90 -8.34 3.38 4.39
CA GLU A 90 -8.32 3.38 2.92
C GLU A 90 -7.47 4.54 2.39
N MET A 91 -7.77 5.77 2.80
CA MET A 91 -6.99 6.94 2.38
C MET A 91 -5.53 6.86 2.84
N GLY A 92 -5.29 6.27 4.02
CA GLY A 92 -3.96 5.96 4.52
C GLY A 92 -3.21 4.96 3.62
N ALA A 93 -3.83 3.85 3.24
CA ALA A 93 -3.25 2.83 2.37
C ALA A 93 -2.93 3.36 0.97
N ILE A 94 -3.82 4.19 0.41
CA ILE A 94 -3.59 4.92 -0.84
C ILE A 94 -2.34 5.79 -0.74
N LEU A 95 -2.25 6.64 0.29
CA LEU A 95 -1.10 7.54 0.42
C LEU A 95 0.19 6.80 0.78
N TRP A 96 0.10 5.73 1.57
CA TRP A 96 1.23 4.86 1.91
C TRP A 96 1.81 4.20 0.65
N SER A 97 0.94 3.70 -0.24
CA SER A 97 1.39 3.05 -1.48
C SER A 97 2.06 4.04 -2.44
N PHE A 98 1.63 5.31 -2.47
CA PHE A 98 2.37 6.38 -3.14
C PHE A 98 3.77 6.60 -2.55
N ALA A 99 3.90 6.66 -1.21
CA ALA A 99 5.19 6.83 -0.55
C ALA A 99 6.12 5.63 -0.83
N ALA A 100 5.59 4.41 -0.80
CA ALA A 100 6.32 3.19 -1.13
C ALA A 100 6.82 3.21 -2.58
N ALA A 101 5.97 3.59 -3.55
CA ALA A 101 6.37 3.74 -4.94
C ALA A 101 7.50 4.78 -5.10
N LYS A 102 7.40 5.93 -4.43
CA LYS A 102 8.46 6.94 -4.43
C LYS A 102 9.76 6.44 -3.82
N TYR A 103 9.72 5.74 -2.69
CA TYR A 103 10.89 5.14 -2.04
C TYR A 103 11.58 4.11 -2.96
N LEU A 104 10.80 3.33 -3.69
CA LEU A 104 11.29 2.32 -4.65
C LEU A 104 11.74 2.90 -6.00
N GLN A 105 11.60 4.23 -6.18
CA GLN A 105 11.85 4.93 -7.44
C GLN A 105 11.01 4.33 -8.58
N LEU A 106 9.72 4.14 -8.31
CA LEU A 106 8.71 3.74 -9.27
C LEU A 106 7.85 4.96 -9.63
N GLU A 107 7.39 5.01 -10.88
CA GLU A 107 6.43 6.02 -11.29
C GLU A 107 5.10 5.82 -10.55
N PRO A 108 4.40 6.90 -10.13
CA PRO A 108 3.11 6.80 -9.45
C PRO A 108 2.10 5.92 -10.19
N GLU A 109 2.10 5.99 -11.53
CA GLU A 109 1.24 5.23 -12.44
C GLU A 109 1.45 3.71 -12.33
N PHE A 110 2.55 3.25 -11.72
CA PHE A 110 2.74 1.85 -11.37
C PHE A 110 1.63 1.37 -10.42
N VAL A 111 1.31 2.17 -9.38
CA VAL A 111 0.26 1.89 -8.39
C VAL A 111 -1.08 2.46 -8.84
N PHE A 112 -1.09 3.69 -9.35
CA PHE A 112 -2.29 4.40 -9.80
C PHE A 112 -2.47 4.19 -11.30
N HIS A 113 -2.67 2.93 -11.71
CA HIS A 113 -2.86 2.58 -13.12
C HIS A 113 -4.24 3.05 -13.62
N PRO A 114 -4.44 3.28 -14.94
CA PRO A 114 -5.67 3.88 -15.48
C PRO A 114 -6.95 3.10 -15.14
N ASP A 115 -6.87 1.77 -15.10
CA ASP A 115 -8.01 0.88 -14.79
C ASP A 115 -8.28 0.75 -13.26
N GLY A 116 -7.51 1.45 -12.43
CA GLY A 116 -7.63 1.43 -10.97
C GLY A 116 -8.56 2.51 -10.43
N TYR A 117 -8.83 2.45 -9.12
CA TYR A 117 -9.47 3.55 -8.36
C TYR A 117 -10.77 4.11 -8.96
N LYS A 118 -11.58 3.28 -9.62
CA LYS A 118 -12.82 3.72 -10.30
C LYS A 118 -12.59 4.88 -11.28
N ASN A 119 -11.49 4.85 -12.04
CA ASN A 119 -11.01 5.90 -12.94
C ASN A 119 -10.53 7.18 -12.23
N GLY A 120 -10.25 7.13 -10.92
CA GLY A 120 -9.74 8.24 -10.12
C GLY A 120 -8.21 8.38 -10.12
N SER A 121 -7.49 7.50 -10.80
CA SER A 121 -6.02 7.43 -10.77
C SER A 121 -5.35 8.74 -11.20
N ASP A 122 -5.78 9.36 -12.30
CA ASP A 122 -5.20 10.61 -12.79
C ASP A 122 -5.35 11.75 -11.77
N TRP A 123 -6.49 11.78 -11.07
CA TRP A 123 -6.74 12.79 -10.04
C TRP A 123 -5.83 12.57 -8.83
N LEU A 124 -5.65 11.33 -8.36
CA LEU A 124 -4.73 11.00 -7.26
C LEU A 124 -3.28 11.36 -7.62
N VAL A 125 -2.83 10.93 -8.80
CA VAL A 125 -1.48 11.22 -9.30
C VAL A 125 -1.24 12.73 -9.39
N SER A 126 -2.19 13.48 -9.95
CA SER A 126 -2.10 14.94 -10.06
C SER A 126 -2.01 15.61 -8.69
N ASN A 127 -2.86 15.24 -7.73
CA ASN A 127 -2.81 15.80 -6.38
C ASN A 127 -1.48 15.48 -5.69
N PHE A 128 -1.03 14.23 -5.71
CA PHE A 128 0.21 13.83 -5.04
C PHE A 128 1.46 14.45 -5.69
N LYS A 129 1.48 14.63 -7.01
CA LYS A 129 2.56 15.36 -7.72
C LYS A 129 2.59 16.85 -7.35
N ASN A 130 1.45 17.44 -7.02
CA ASN A 130 1.33 18.83 -6.54
C ASN A 130 1.42 18.95 -5.00
N GLU A 131 1.89 17.90 -4.32
CA GLU A 131 2.04 17.84 -2.85
C GLU A 131 0.73 18.01 -2.07
N VAL A 132 -0.40 17.71 -2.71
CA VAL A 132 -1.72 17.64 -2.07
C VAL A 132 -1.94 16.19 -1.61
N TYR A 133 -1.52 15.91 -0.38
CA TYR A 133 -1.50 14.55 0.18
C TYR A 133 -2.78 14.21 0.96
N ILE A 134 -3.77 13.70 0.24
CA ILE A 134 -4.99 13.14 0.83
C ILE A 134 -4.61 11.89 1.64
N GLY A 135 -5.11 11.79 2.88
CA GLY A 135 -4.72 10.72 3.81
C GLY A 135 -3.53 11.06 4.72
N LEU A 136 -2.83 12.18 4.50
CA LEU A 136 -1.68 12.59 5.32
C LEU A 136 -2.05 12.76 6.81
N PRO A 137 -3.18 13.39 7.18
CA PRO A 137 -3.56 13.50 8.59
C PRO A 137 -3.68 12.14 9.28
N PHE A 138 -4.15 11.12 8.57
CA PHE A 138 -4.26 9.77 9.12
C PHE A 138 -2.87 9.15 9.31
N LEU A 139 -2.01 9.14 8.29
CA LEU A 139 -0.65 8.59 8.39
C LEU A 139 0.20 9.27 9.47
N GLU A 140 0.02 10.58 9.63
CA GLU A 140 0.68 11.36 10.68
C GLU A 140 0.12 11.05 12.08
N TRP A 141 -1.20 10.82 12.20
CA TRP A 141 -1.87 10.43 13.44
C TRP A 141 -1.44 9.04 13.92
N VAL A 142 -1.35 8.07 13.01
CA VAL A 142 -0.84 6.72 13.33
C VAL A 142 0.69 6.66 13.48
N GLY A 143 1.39 7.79 13.29
CA GLY A 143 2.82 7.92 13.58
C GLY A 143 3.75 7.34 12.52
N LEU A 144 3.29 7.17 11.27
CA LEU A 144 4.09 6.59 10.19
C LEU A 144 4.93 7.64 9.44
N CYS A 145 4.48 8.89 9.40
CA CYS A 145 5.19 9.99 8.75
C CYS A 145 4.92 11.33 9.46
N LEU A 146 5.52 12.41 8.94
CA LEU A 146 5.29 13.77 9.42
C LEU A 146 4.85 14.67 8.27
N GLY A 147 3.87 15.52 8.53
CA GLY A 147 3.56 16.66 7.68
C GLY A 147 4.64 17.75 7.81
N LYS A 148 4.64 18.71 6.88
CA LYS A 148 5.67 19.76 6.78
C LYS A 148 5.90 20.53 8.08
N GLU A 149 4.82 20.89 8.78
CA GLU A 149 4.90 21.68 10.02
C GLU A 149 5.56 20.88 11.16
N ARG A 150 5.13 19.63 11.39
CA ARG A 150 5.71 18.77 12.44
C ARG A 150 7.13 18.34 12.09
N ALA A 151 7.40 18.02 10.83
CA ALA A 151 8.74 17.69 10.35
C ALA A 151 9.75 18.81 10.66
N LEU A 152 9.36 20.08 10.44
CA LEU A 152 10.19 21.24 10.77
C LEU A 152 10.44 21.34 12.28
N LYS A 153 9.40 21.19 13.12
CA LYS A 153 9.53 21.26 14.58
C LYS A 153 10.38 20.13 15.16
N GLU A 154 10.29 18.94 14.57
CA GLU A 154 11.02 17.74 15.02
C GLU A 154 12.40 17.59 14.35
N ASN A 155 12.79 18.51 13.45
CA ASN A 155 14.00 18.45 12.64
C ASN A 155 14.17 17.10 11.89
N LYS A 156 13.11 16.68 11.20
CA LYS A 156 13.04 15.44 10.42
C LYS A 156 12.54 15.72 9.00
N ALA A 157 12.67 14.73 8.11
CA ALA A 157 12.10 14.82 6.76
C ALA A 157 10.57 14.73 6.81
N ALA A 158 9.89 15.53 5.98
CA ALA A 158 8.46 15.46 5.78
C ALA A 158 8.07 14.35 4.80
N PHE A 159 6.79 13.97 4.80
CA PHE A 159 6.18 13.15 3.77
C PHE A 159 6.56 13.67 2.36
N PRO A 160 6.95 12.82 1.40
CA PRO A 160 6.76 11.36 1.33
C PRO A 160 7.78 10.51 2.10
N SER A 161 8.70 11.11 2.87
CA SER A 161 9.59 10.33 3.74
C SER A 161 8.80 9.70 4.89
N MET A 162 8.93 8.38 5.05
CA MET A 162 8.29 7.61 6.11
C MET A 162 9.24 7.47 7.31
N LEU A 163 8.73 7.66 8.53
CA LEU A 163 9.45 7.35 9.77
C LEU A 163 9.49 5.84 10.01
N LYS A 164 8.35 5.19 9.72
CA LYS A 164 8.13 3.75 9.81
C LYS A 164 7.22 3.33 8.66
N TRP A 165 7.35 2.07 8.25
CA TRP A 165 6.51 1.51 7.18
C TRP A 165 5.31 0.74 7.70
N ILE A 166 5.29 0.33 8.96
CA ILE A 166 4.20 -0.46 9.55
C ILE A 166 3.77 0.19 10.88
N ARG A 167 2.46 0.24 11.10
CA ARG A 167 1.83 0.69 12.34
C ARG A 167 1.93 -0.39 13.41
N GLU A 168 2.32 0.01 14.61
CA GLU A 168 2.33 -0.83 15.81
C GLU A 168 0.90 -1.21 16.24
#